data_AF-A0A497SGW9-F1
#
_entry.id   AF-A0A497SGW9-F1
#
_cell.length_a   1.000
_cell.length_b   1.000
_cell.length_c   1.000
_cell.angle_alpha   90.00
_cell.angle_beta   90.00
_cell.angle_gamma   90.00
#
_symmetry.space_group_name_H-M   'P 1'
#
loop_
_entity.id
_entity.type
_entity.pdbx_description
1 polymer ?
#
loop_
_entity_poly.entity_id
_entity_poly.type
_entity_poly.pdbx_seq_one_letter_code
_entity_poly.pdbx_strand_id
1 'polypeptide(L)'
;LAQRPVLIRKVEEKEETYILAVRADYEFAMRLWEKIRETTETFAPGHIIKFYYEVVKEVANEKNEFLIEDLVEKWNEKFEDKRSSDIIRKWVDFLCKIGYMNKKPDPNDKRRNVLTIIKANEKNGNYTQIKFSEFFTLEAFKEWLNEARKISEENQVLLKKNLLSDEEASPEDIWQIYYCKNGDFSDILLGEKQGVVAQSIPENSEFQKSVQFPKIHKFEEIKALYWVDGEFTFHPCGICGYSKLTSWKAETFNGQQFWICEDCKEAWEKQRREEA
;
A
#
# COMPACT_ATOMS: atom_id res chain seq x y z
N LEU A 1 16.63 -22.13 -11.25
CA LEU A 1 15.55 -21.52 -12.05
C LEU A 1 14.25 -21.74 -11.30
N ALA A 2 13.53 -20.66 -11.03
CA ALA A 2 12.21 -20.68 -10.40
C ALA A 2 11.26 -21.57 -11.22
N GLN A 3 10.80 -22.71 -10.67
CA GLN A 3 9.86 -23.59 -11.37
C GLN A 3 8.42 -23.16 -11.05
N ARG A 4 7.71 -22.64 -12.05
CA ARG A 4 6.32 -22.18 -11.93
C ARG A 4 5.40 -22.99 -12.83
N PRO A 5 4.15 -23.25 -12.42
CA PRO A 5 3.18 -23.92 -13.28
C PRO A 5 2.87 -23.05 -14.49
N VAL A 6 2.67 -23.71 -15.63
CA VAL A 6 2.47 -23.05 -16.92
C VAL A 6 1.16 -23.51 -17.51
N LEU A 7 0.42 -22.56 -18.06
CA LEU A 7 -0.75 -22.79 -18.89
C LEU A 7 -0.35 -22.52 -20.34
N ILE A 8 -0.48 -23.52 -21.20
CA ILE A 8 -0.34 -23.34 -22.64
C ILE A 8 -1.74 -23.27 -23.22
N ARG A 9 -2.01 -22.19 -23.95
CA ARG A 9 -3.23 -21.99 -24.70
C ARG A 9 -2.90 -22.09 -26.18
N LYS A 10 -3.59 -22.98 -26.90
CA LYS A 10 -3.48 -23.10 -28.35
C LYS A 10 -4.79 -22.67 -28.99
N VAL A 11 -4.70 -21.71 -29.90
CA VAL A 11 -5.82 -21.22 -30.71
C VAL A 11 -5.34 -21.16 -32.15
N GLU A 12 -6.00 -21.88 -33.05
CA GLU A 12 -5.58 -22.02 -34.46
C GLU A 12 -4.09 -22.45 -34.57
N GLU A 13 -3.24 -21.57 -35.11
CA GLU A 13 -1.79 -21.77 -35.28
C GLU A 13 -0.93 -21.05 -34.23
N LYS A 14 -1.56 -20.41 -33.23
CA LYS A 14 -0.85 -19.66 -32.19
C LYS A 14 -0.81 -20.42 -30.87
N GLU A 15 0.40 -20.49 -30.31
CA GLU A 15 0.63 -20.99 -28.97
C GLU A 15 0.99 -19.83 -28.05
N GLU A 16 0.18 -19.65 -27.00
CA GLU A 16 0.39 -18.65 -25.95
C GLU A 16 0.79 -19.37 -24.66
N THR A 17 1.85 -18.90 -24.03
CA THR A 17 2.38 -19.47 -22.79
C THR A 17 2.16 -18.50 -21.64
N TYR A 18 1.44 -18.92 -20.61
CA TYR A 18 1.17 -18.15 -19.41
C TYR A 18 1.82 -18.80 -18.19
N ILE A 19 2.45 -17.98 -17.35
CA ILE A 19 2.94 -18.39 -16.04
C ILE A 19 1.82 -18.19 -15.03
N LEU A 20 1.45 -19.24 -14.31
CA LEU A 20 0.39 -19.18 -13.32
C LEU A 20 0.94 -18.67 -11.97
N ALA A 21 0.22 -17.72 -11.38
CA ALA A 21 0.47 -17.27 -10.02
C ALA A 21 0.09 -18.38 -9.03
N VAL A 22 0.95 -18.61 -8.04
CA VAL A 22 0.82 -19.69 -7.05
C VAL A 22 0.46 -19.12 -5.69
N ARG A 23 0.15 -20.00 -4.74
CA ARG A 23 -0.21 -19.58 -3.37
C ARG A 23 0.86 -18.70 -2.70
N ALA A 24 2.14 -18.99 -2.93
CA ALA A 24 3.23 -18.16 -2.41
C ALA A 24 3.17 -16.70 -2.90
N ASP A 25 2.73 -16.44 -4.14
CA ASP A 25 2.59 -15.08 -4.65
C ASP A 25 1.48 -14.32 -3.91
N TYR A 26 0.37 -15.01 -3.64
CA TYR A 26 -0.71 -14.47 -2.81
C TYR A 26 -0.22 -14.16 -1.40
N GLU A 27 0.45 -15.11 -0.75
CA GLU A 27 0.97 -14.93 0.62
C GLU A 27 2.02 -13.80 0.67
N PHE A 28 2.86 -13.66 -0.36
CA PHE A 28 3.77 -12.55 -0.50
C PHE A 28 3.03 -11.21 -0.63
N ALA A 29 2.06 -11.11 -1.55
CA ALA A 29 1.27 -9.90 -1.74
C ALA A 29 0.50 -9.52 -0.47
N MET A 30 -0.07 -10.50 0.23
CA MET A 30 -0.78 -10.26 1.49
C MET A 30 0.15 -9.81 2.61
N ARG A 31 1.38 -10.35 2.70
CA ARG A 31 2.39 -9.83 3.63
C ARG A 31 2.78 -8.38 3.34
N LEU A 32 2.83 -7.98 2.06
CA LEU A 32 3.06 -6.58 1.69
C LEU A 32 1.85 -5.71 2.03
N TRP A 33 0.64 -6.19 1.72
CA TRP A 33 -0.61 -5.52 2.08
C TRP A 33 -0.70 -5.26 3.58
N GLU A 34 -0.41 -6.26 4.43
CA GLU A 34 -0.44 -6.14 5.88
C GLU A 34 0.41 -4.96 6.41
N LYS A 35 1.53 -4.64 5.75
CA LYS A 35 2.40 -3.52 6.15
C LYS A 35 1.78 -2.15 5.91
N ILE A 36 0.93 -2.02 4.89
CA ILE A 36 0.28 -0.75 4.50
C ILE A 36 -1.22 -0.74 4.79
N ARG A 37 -1.74 -1.86 5.29
CA ARG A 37 -3.17 -2.11 5.46
C ARG A 37 -3.79 -1.03 6.34
N GLU A 38 -3.20 -0.80 7.51
CA GLU A 38 -3.77 0.10 8.50
C GLU A 38 -3.86 1.54 7.98
N THR A 39 -2.80 2.04 7.33
CA THR A 39 -2.80 3.39 6.73
C THR A 39 -3.73 3.48 5.52
N THR A 40 -3.90 2.39 4.77
CA THR A 40 -4.81 2.36 3.61
C THR A 40 -6.27 2.31 4.02
N GLU A 41 -6.65 1.41 4.95
CA GLU A 41 -8.03 1.21 5.38
C GLU A 41 -8.55 2.40 6.20
N THR A 42 -7.70 3.02 7.02
CA THR A 42 -8.10 4.15 7.87
C THR A 42 -7.82 5.51 7.24
N PHE A 43 -7.15 5.55 6.09
CA PHE A 43 -6.57 6.75 5.50
C PHE A 43 -5.66 7.55 6.47
N ALA A 44 -5.16 6.89 7.52
CA ALA A 44 -4.33 7.53 8.51
C ALA A 44 -2.92 7.79 7.97
N PRO A 45 -2.40 9.03 8.12
CA PRO A 45 -1.00 9.29 7.86
C PRO A 45 -0.10 8.42 8.75
N GLY A 46 1.01 7.94 8.20
CA GLY A 46 1.93 7.04 8.91
C GLY A 46 2.44 7.61 10.24
N HIS A 47 2.67 8.93 10.32
CA HIS A 47 3.09 9.58 11.57
C HIS A 47 2.01 9.56 12.66
N ILE A 48 0.71 9.58 12.30
CA ILE A 48 -0.40 9.49 13.26
C ILE A 48 -0.56 8.05 13.75
N ILE A 49 -0.40 7.06 12.86
CA ILE A 49 -0.38 5.65 13.27
C ILE A 49 0.81 5.37 14.18
N LYS A 50 2.00 5.89 13.85
CA LYS A 50 3.18 5.82 14.71
C LYS A 50 2.90 6.44 16.09
N PHE A 51 2.32 7.64 16.11
CA PHE A 51 1.89 8.30 17.35
C PHE A 51 0.94 7.42 18.17
N TYR A 52 -0.03 6.76 17.53
CA TYR A 52 -0.94 5.86 18.23
C TYR A 52 -0.22 4.68 18.90
N TYR A 53 0.62 3.95 18.16
CA TYR A 53 1.29 2.76 18.72
C TYR A 53 2.40 3.09 19.69
N GLU A 54 3.22 4.10 19.41
CA GLU A 54 4.42 4.40 20.19
C GLU A 54 4.17 5.36 21.34
N VAL A 55 3.03 6.06 21.38
CA VAL A 55 2.71 7.00 22.47
C VAL A 55 1.37 6.69 23.09
N VAL A 56 0.27 6.74 22.32
CA VAL A 56 -1.08 6.58 22.89
C VAL A 56 -1.23 5.23 23.58
N LYS A 57 -0.80 4.14 22.95
CA LYS A 57 -0.88 2.80 23.56
C LYS A 57 0.00 2.65 24.79
N GLU A 58 1.18 3.27 24.84
CA GLU A 58 2.04 3.22 26.02
C GLU A 58 1.38 3.95 27.20
N VAL A 59 0.88 5.16 26.99
CA VAL A 59 0.15 5.91 28.03
C VAL A 59 -1.09 5.13 28.48
N ALA A 60 -1.83 4.54 27.54
CA ALA A 60 -3.01 3.73 27.85
C ALA A 60 -2.72 2.44 28.62
N ASN A 61 -1.49 1.90 28.53
CA ASN A 61 -1.07 0.76 29.35
C ASN A 61 -0.80 1.18 30.80
N GLU A 62 -0.42 2.43 31.03
CA GLU A 62 -0.16 2.99 32.36
C GLU A 62 -1.45 3.53 33.01
N LYS A 63 -2.33 4.15 32.23
CA LYS A 63 -3.56 4.81 32.70
C LYS A 63 -4.74 4.50 31.78
N ASN A 64 -5.88 4.09 32.36
CA ASN A 64 -7.10 3.83 31.57
C ASN A 64 -7.71 5.11 30.96
N GLU A 65 -7.54 6.25 31.64
CA GLU A 65 -8.01 7.58 31.25
C GLU A 65 -6.82 8.55 31.34
N PHE A 66 -6.64 9.36 30.31
CA PHE A 66 -5.51 10.29 30.20
C PHE A 66 -5.91 11.58 29.47
N LEU A 67 -5.06 12.59 29.57
CA LEU A 67 -5.27 13.91 28.97
C LEU A 67 -4.34 14.15 27.78
N ILE A 68 -4.54 15.26 27.08
CA ILE A 68 -3.65 15.69 25.99
C ILE A 68 -2.24 15.93 26.52
N GLU A 69 -2.11 16.46 27.73
CA GLU A 69 -0.85 16.77 28.39
C GLU A 69 0.00 15.51 28.59
N ASP A 70 -0.59 14.38 28.99
CA ASP A 70 0.12 13.10 29.13
C ASP A 70 0.73 12.65 27.79
N LEU A 71 0.01 12.83 26.69
CA LEU A 71 0.47 12.46 25.34
C LEU A 71 1.57 13.39 24.83
N VAL A 72 1.46 14.69 25.13
CA VAL A 72 2.49 15.69 24.80
C VAL A 72 3.78 15.40 25.55
N GLU A 73 3.69 15.13 26.85
CA GLU A 73 4.82 14.78 27.69
C GLU A 73 5.50 13.51 27.16
N LYS A 74 4.75 12.42 26.97
CA LYS A 74 5.30 11.15 26.50
C LYS A 74 5.93 11.26 25.11
N TRP A 75 5.32 12.00 24.18
CA TRP A 75 5.93 12.26 22.87
C TRP A 75 7.24 13.04 23.02
N ASN A 76 7.22 14.12 23.79
CA ASN A 76 8.38 15.00 23.97
C ASN A 76 9.48 14.37 24.81
N GLU A 77 9.19 13.34 25.61
CA GLU A 77 10.21 12.53 26.27
C GLU A 77 10.90 11.60 25.26
N LYS A 78 10.10 10.95 24.41
CA LYS A 78 10.56 9.85 23.53
C LYS A 78 11.22 10.31 22.23
N PHE A 79 10.79 11.44 21.67
CA PHE A 79 11.27 11.90 20.36
C PHE A 79 12.02 13.23 20.47
N GLU A 80 13.06 13.39 19.65
CA GLU A 80 13.81 14.65 19.54
C GLU A 80 12.92 15.76 18.98
N ASP A 81 12.11 15.45 17.96
CA ASP A 81 11.22 16.39 17.30
C ASP A 81 9.98 16.67 18.15
N LYS A 82 10.07 17.74 18.95
CA LYS A 82 9.04 18.10 19.92
C LYS A 82 7.75 18.53 19.24
N ARG A 83 6.63 18.24 19.89
CA ARG A 83 5.28 18.58 19.42
C ARG A 83 4.53 19.37 20.48
N SER A 84 3.81 20.38 20.01
CA SER A 84 2.91 21.18 20.85
C SER A 84 1.61 20.44 21.13
N SER A 85 0.90 20.86 22.17
CA SER A 85 -0.44 20.36 22.50
C SER A 85 -1.42 20.56 21.35
N ASP A 86 -1.27 21.60 20.53
CA ASP A 86 -2.14 21.83 19.37
C ASP A 86 -1.95 20.80 18.26
N ILE A 87 -0.71 20.37 17.99
CA ILE A 87 -0.44 19.31 17.02
C ILE A 87 -0.97 17.97 17.53
N ILE A 88 -0.65 17.63 18.79
CA ILE A 88 -1.13 16.39 19.42
C ILE A 88 -2.67 16.35 19.43
N ARG A 89 -3.34 17.48 19.70
CA ARG A 89 -4.80 17.56 19.67
C ARG A 89 -5.37 17.25 18.28
N LYS A 90 -4.75 17.76 17.21
CA LYS A 90 -5.16 17.42 15.83
C LYS A 90 -5.01 15.93 15.53
N TRP A 91 -3.93 15.30 15.98
CA TRP A 91 -3.73 13.86 15.82
C TRP A 91 -4.75 13.04 16.62
N VAL A 92 -5.03 13.43 17.87
CA VAL A 92 -6.06 12.80 18.69
C VAL A 92 -7.45 12.96 18.09
N ASP A 93 -7.80 14.15 17.59
CA ASP A 93 -9.08 14.40 16.92
C ASP A 93 -9.26 13.49 15.69
N PHE A 94 -8.19 13.29 14.92
CA PHE A 94 -8.18 12.35 13.82
C PHE A 94 -8.38 10.90 14.30
N LEU A 95 -7.62 10.46 15.32
CA LEU A 95 -7.75 9.12 15.91
C LEU A 95 -9.15 8.85 16.47
N CYS A 96 -9.80 9.86 17.05
CA CYS A 96 -11.21 9.78 17.45
C CYS A 96 -12.14 9.62 16.26
N LYS A 97 -11.92 10.38 15.18
CA LYS A 97 -12.72 10.31 13.96
C LYS A 97 -12.66 8.93 13.30
N ILE A 98 -11.49 8.27 13.31
CA ILE A 98 -11.30 6.92 12.73
C ILE A 98 -11.57 5.78 13.72
N GLY A 99 -12.09 6.08 14.92
CA GLY A 99 -12.54 5.05 15.88
C GLY A 99 -11.41 4.34 16.63
N TYR A 100 -10.26 4.98 16.80
CA TYR A 100 -9.14 4.45 17.62
C TYR A 100 -9.21 4.92 19.07
N MET A 101 -9.83 6.08 19.30
CA MET A 101 -9.91 6.73 20.61
C MET A 101 -11.30 7.31 20.83
N ASN A 102 -11.66 7.51 22.09
CA ASN A 102 -12.80 8.32 22.50
C ASN A 102 -12.30 9.53 23.30
N LYS A 103 -13.06 10.62 23.20
CA LYS A 103 -12.88 11.79 24.05
C LYS A 103 -14.21 12.16 24.71
N LYS A 104 -14.18 12.44 26.00
CA LYS A 104 -15.35 12.92 26.77
C LYS A 104 -14.95 14.17 27.55
N PRO A 105 -15.87 15.14 27.77
CA PRO A 105 -15.58 16.28 28.63
C PRO A 105 -15.14 15.80 30.02
N ASP A 106 -14.10 16.40 30.56
CA ASP A 106 -13.64 16.09 31.92
C ASP A 106 -14.73 16.50 32.94
N PRO A 107 -15.11 15.59 33.86
CA PRO A 107 -16.14 15.86 34.85
C PRO A 107 -15.77 16.99 35.83
N ASN A 108 -14.48 17.22 36.05
CA ASN A 108 -13.95 18.24 36.96
C ASN A 108 -13.63 19.57 36.25
N ASP A 109 -13.25 19.53 34.97
CA ASP A 109 -12.98 20.72 34.15
C ASP A 109 -13.52 20.56 32.72
N LYS A 110 -14.72 21.07 32.45
CA LYS A 110 -15.35 20.98 31.11
C LYS A 110 -14.55 21.64 29.97
N ARG A 111 -13.48 22.37 30.27
CA ARG A 111 -12.56 22.94 29.26
C ARG A 111 -11.57 21.90 28.74
N ARG A 112 -11.48 20.73 29.38
CA ARG A 112 -10.60 19.62 29.03
C ARG A 112 -11.41 18.40 28.61
N ASN A 113 -10.75 17.49 27.91
CA ASN A 113 -11.32 16.21 27.55
C ASN A 113 -10.47 15.08 28.12
N VAL A 114 -11.14 14.11 28.73
CA VAL A 114 -10.57 12.81 29.10
C VAL A 114 -10.58 11.90 27.87
N LEU A 115 -9.45 11.27 27.62
CA LEU A 115 -9.19 10.41 26.48
C LEU A 115 -9.15 8.94 26.92
N THR A 116 -9.68 8.06 26.09
CA THR A 116 -9.58 6.61 26.25
C THR A 116 -9.33 5.92 24.91
N ILE A 117 -8.70 4.75 24.93
CA ILE A 117 -8.54 3.92 23.73
C ILE A 117 -9.78 3.05 23.51
N ILE A 118 -10.17 2.88 22.25
CA ILE A 118 -11.17 1.87 21.87
C ILE A 118 -10.43 0.54 21.74
N LYS A 119 -10.84 -0.48 22.50
CA LYS A 119 -10.13 -1.77 22.50
C LYS A 119 -10.34 -2.50 21.17
N ALA A 120 -9.40 -3.36 20.79
CA ALA A 120 -9.42 -4.04 19.49
C ALA A 120 -10.68 -4.88 19.25
N ASN A 121 -11.29 -5.44 20.31
CA ASN A 121 -12.57 -6.15 20.27
C ASN A 121 -13.81 -5.24 20.17
N GLU A 122 -13.63 -3.92 20.32
CA GLU A 122 -14.65 -2.89 20.20
C GLU A 122 -14.50 -2.09 18.89
N LYS A 123 -13.47 -2.39 18.08
CA LYS A 123 -13.31 -1.78 16.75
C LYS A 123 -14.40 -2.34 15.82
N ASN A 124 -15.29 -1.47 15.38
CA ASN A 124 -16.37 -1.81 14.43
C ASN A 124 -15.79 -2.05 13.03
N GLY A 125 -15.24 -3.24 12.82
CA GLY A 125 -14.75 -3.70 11.53
C GLY A 125 -14.35 -5.16 11.65
N ASN A 126 -15.19 -6.07 11.15
CA ASN A 126 -14.78 -7.44 10.88
C ASN A 126 -13.86 -7.39 9.67
N TYR A 127 -12.61 -7.09 9.91
CA TYR A 127 -11.55 -7.06 8.91
C TYR A 127 -11.24 -8.52 8.53
N THR A 128 -11.98 -9.06 7.57
CA THR A 128 -11.76 -10.41 7.05
C THR A 128 -10.40 -10.42 6.35
N GLN A 129 -9.36 -10.87 7.05
CA GLN A 129 -8.18 -11.40 6.39
C GLN A 129 -8.68 -12.63 5.63
N ILE A 130 -9.00 -12.45 4.34
CA ILE A 130 -9.55 -13.54 3.54
C ILE A 130 -8.46 -14.61 3.47
N LYS A 131 -8.70 -15.77 4.07
CA LYS A 131 -7.71 -16.85 3.98
C LYS A 131 -7.73 -17.38 2.56
N PHE A 132 -6.57 -17.74 2.01
CA PHE A 132 -6.47 -18.30 0.66
C PHE A 132 -7.48 -19.45 0.43
N SER A 133 -7.58 -20.34 1.42
CA SER A 133 -8.51 -21.47 1.42
C SER A 133 -10.00 -21.10 1.45
N GLU A 134 -10.35 -19.86 1.82
CA GLU A 134 -11.75 -19.40 1.88
C GLU A 134 -12.28 -18.96 0.50
N PHE A 135 -11.41 -18.57 -0.44
CA PHE A 135 -11.82 -18.09 -1.76
C PHE A 135 -11.24 -18.88 -2.94
N PHE A 136 -10.17 -19.66 -2.73
CA PHE A 136 -9.55 -20.45 -3.79
C PHE A 136 -9.37 -21.90 -3.33
N THR A 137 -10.12 -22.82 -3.97
CA THR A 137 -10.10 -24.26 -3.71
C THR A 137 -9.73 -25.04 -4.98
N LEU A 138 -9.48 -26.34 -4.84
CA LEU A 138 -9.22 -27.21 -5.99
C LEU A 138 -10.38 -27.19 -6.98
N GLU A 139 -11.60 -27.18 -6.46
CA GLU A 139 -12.84 -27.11 -7.23
C GLU A 139 -12.93 -25.78 -7.98
N ALA A 140 -12.63 -24.66 -7.32
CA ALA A 140 -12.58 -23.35 -7.96
C ALA A 140 -11.51 -23.27 -9.05
N PHE A 141 -10.33 -23.90 -8.83
CA PHE A 141 -9.28 -23.98 -9.85
C PHE A 141 -9.71 -24.80 -11.07
N LYS A 142 -10.35 -25.95 -10.85
CA LYS A 142 -10.90 -26.78 -11.94
C LYS A 142 -12.00 -26.07 -12.70
N GLU A 143 -12.89 -25.38 -12.01
CA GLU A 143 -13.94 -24.57 -12.60
C GLU A 143 -13.35 -23.45 -13.46
N TRP A 144 -12.37 -22.71 -12.93
CA TRP A 144 -11.65 -21.69 -13.68
C TRP A 144 -10.98 -22.25 -14.96
N LEU A 145 -10.34 -23.42 -14.89
CA LEU A 145 -9.76 -24.07 -16.08
C LEU A 145 -10.82 -24.46 -17.11
N ASN A 146 -11.98 -24.93 -16.65
CA ASN A 146 -13.09 -25.27 -17.54
C ASN A 146 -13.65 -24.03 -18.23
N GLU A 147 -13.79 -22.91 -17.51
CA GLU A 147 -14.18 -21.63 -18.11
C GLU A 147 -13.12 -21.13 -19.10
N ALA A 148 -11.83 -21.27 -18.78
CA ALA A 148 -10.75 -20.93 -19.71
C ALA A 148 -10.83 -21.73 -21.01
N ARG A 149 -11.17 -23.02 -20.96
CA ARG A 149 -11.38 -23.87 -22.14
C ARG A 149 -12.58 -23.41 -22.99
N LYS A 150 -13.61 -22.83 -22.39
CA LYS A 150 -14.83 -22.36 -23.09
C LYS A 150 -14.67 -21.03 -23.83
N ILE A 151 -13.54 -20.34 -23.68
CA ILE A 151 -13.31 -19.02 -24.31
C ILE A 151 -13.43 -19.09 -25.84
N SER A 152 -13.10 -20.23 -26.47
CA SER A 152 -13.34 -20.49 -27.90
C SER A 152 -13.51 -21.99 -28.14
N GLU A 153 -14.28 -22.38 -29.16
CA GLU A 153 -14.50 -23.79 -29.54
C GLU A 153 -13.19 -24.49 -29.96
N GLU A 154 -12.22 -23.72 -30.46
CA GLU A 154 -10.90 -24.22 -30.89
C GLU A 154 -9.86 -24.19 -29.77
N ASN A 155 -10.23 -23.71 -28.58
CA ASN A 155 -9.28 -23.44 -27.51
C ASN A 155 -8.81 -24.74 -26.85
N GLN A 156 -7.52 -25.06 -27.01
CA GLN A 156 -6.90 -26.13 -26.25
C GLN A 156 -6.07 -25.55 -25.12
N VAL A 157 -6.35 -26.01 -23.90
CA VAL A 157 -5.68 -25.55 -22.68
C VAL A 157 -4.96 -26.72 -22.04
N LEU A 158 -3.64 -26.64 -21.99
CA LEU A 158 -2.74 -27.64 -21.42
C LEU A 158 -2.05 -27.06 -20.19
N LEU A 159 -1.90 -27.88 -19.16
CA LEU A 159 -1.11 -27.53 -17.98
C LEU A 159 0.24 -28.22 -18.02
N LYS A 160 1.27 -27.52 -17.57
CA LYS A 160 2.60 -28.09 -17.35
C LYS A 160 3.09 -27.74 -15.96
N LYS A 161 3.86 -28.66 -15.36
CA LYS A 161 4.48 -28.44 -14.04
C LYS A 161 5.41 -27.23 -14.07
N ASN A 162 6.18 -27.07 -15.14
CA ASN A 162 7.02 -25.91 -15.38
C ASN A 162 7.42 -25.79 -16.86
N LEU A 163 8.11 -24.70 -17.22
CA LEU A 163 8.58 -24.41 -18.58
C LEU A 163 9.51 -25.49 -19.16
N LEU A 164 10.19 -26.27 -18.32
CA LEU A 164 11.11 -27.32 -18.72
C LEU A 164 10.44 -28.70 -18.79
N SER A 165 9.17 -28.79 -18.42
CA SER A 165 8.41 -30.03 -18.40
C SER A 165 7.73 -30.22 -19.75
N ASP A 166 7.98 -31.36 -20.39
CA ASP A 166 7.29 -31.73 -21.63
C ASP A 166 5.98 -32.49 -21.37
N GLU A 167 5.80 -32.96 -20.14
CA GLU A 167 4.60 -33.69 -19.71
C GLU A 167 3.45 -32.73 -19.36
N GLU A 168 2.26 -33.07 -19.85
CA GLU A 168 1.02 -32.45 -19.38
C GLU A 168 0.77 -32.83 -17.92
N ALA A 169 0.39 -31.86 -17.11
CA ALA A 169 0.09 -32.02 -15.70
C ALA A 169 -1.43 -32.03 -15.46
N SER A 170 -1.90 -32.85 -14.53
CA SER A 170 -3.28 -32.76 -14.08
C SER A 170 -3.50 -31.51 -13.21
N PRO A 171 -4.73 -30.96 -13.17
CA PRO A 171 -5.07 -29.89 -12.23
C PRO A 171 -4.76 -30.25 -10.77
N GLU A 172 -4.97 -31.52 -10.39
CA GLU A 172 -4.67 -32.06 -9.07
C GLU A 172 -3.16 -32.03 -8.77
N ASP A 173 -2.32 -32.40 -9.73
CA ASP A 173 -0.87 -32.36 -9.55
C ASP A 173 -0.39 -30.92 -9.33
N ILE A 174 -0.87 -29.99 -10.17
CA ILE A 174 -0.55 -28.57 -10.04
C ILE A 174 -1.04 -28.04 -8.68
N TRP A 175 -2.25 -28.40 -8.27
CA TRP A 175 -2.82 -28.02 -6.98
C TRP A 175 -1.98 -28.51 -5.80
N GLN A 176 -1.65 -29.80 -5.79
CA GLN A 176 -0.87 -30.42 -4.71
C GLN A 176 0.53 -29.81 -4.59
N ILE A 177 1.17 -29.53 -5.73
CA ILE A 177 2.51 -28.96 -5.77
C ILE A 177 2.49 -27.49 -5.35
N TYR A 178 1.62 -26.66 -5.94
CA TYR A 178 1.74 -25.20 -5.89
C TYR A 178 0.75 -24.47 -4.98
N TYR A 179 -0.32 -25.15 -4.51
CA TYR A 179 -1.41 -24.51 -3.78
C TYR A 179 -1.72 -25.18 -2.42
N CYS A 180 -1.46 -26.48 -2.25
CA CYS A 180 -1.65 -27.19 -0.98
C CYS A 180 -0.49 -27.05 0.02
N LYS A 181 0.76 -27.14 -0.44
CA LYS A 181 1.94 -27.18 0.44
C LYS A 181 2.57 -25.79 0.61
N ASN A 182 3.14 -25.53 1.79
CA ASN A 182 4.18 -24.53 1.96
C ASN A 182 5.49 -25.11 1.38
N GLY A 183 5.55 -25.30 0.07
CA GLY A 183 6.80 -25.64 -0.61
C GLY A 183 7.72 -24.42 -0.65
N ASP A 184 9.03 -24.66 -0.77
CA ASP A 184 9.99 -23.62 -1.19
C ASP A 184 9.68 -23.26 -2.64
N PHE A 185 8.73 -22.35 -2.82
CA PHE A 185 8.50 -21.73 -4.12
C PHE A 185 9.41 -20.52 -4.21
N SER A 186 10.17 -20.46 -5.27
CA SER A 186 10.85 -19.23 -5.67
C SER A 186 9.81 -18.13 -5.84
N ASP A 187 9.83 -17.13 -4.97
CA ASP A 187 9.01 -15.92 -5.06
C ASP A 187 9.20 -15.24 -6.43
N ILE A 188 8.21 -14.48 -6.87
CA ILE A 188 8.46 -13.44 -7.88
C ILE A 188 9.43 -12.49 -7.18
N LEU A 189 10.73 -12.70 -7.41
CA LEU A 189 11.76 -11.85 -6.84
C LEU A 189 11.42 -10.43 -7.28
N LEU A 190 11.26 -9.54 -6.30
CA LEU A 190 11.42 -8.12 -6.56
C LEU A 190 12.81 -8.01 -7.19
N GLY A 191 12.86 -7.76 -8.50
CA GLY A 191 14.13 -7.52 -9.14
C GLY A 191 14.85 -6.43 -8.34
N GLU A 192 16.15 -6.60 -8.11
CA GLU A 192 17.02 -5.51 -7.64
C GLU A 192 17.11 -4.45 -8.73
N LYS A 193 16.00 -3.75 -8.96
CA LYS A 193 15.88 -2.59 -9.82
C LYS A 193 14.95 -1.63 -9.11
N GLN A 194 15.57 -0.60 -8.53
CA GLN A 194 14.99 0.74 -8.52
C GLN A 194 14.26 0.94 -9.84
N GLY A 195 12.97 1.25 -9.78
CA GLY A 195 12.08 1.25 -10.94
C GLY A 195 12.63 2.06 -12.11
N VAL A 196 13.23 1.39 -13.08
CA VAL A 196 13.49 1.92 -14.42
C VAL A 196 12.40 1.35 -15.31
N VAL A 197 11.37 2.15 -15.54
CA VAL A 197 10.29 1.85 -16.49
C VAL A 197 10.87 1.96 -17.90
N ALA A 198 11.19 0.83 -18.52
CA ALA A 198 11.60 0.76 -19.91
C ALA A 198 10.38 0.50 -20.80
N GLN A 199 10.13 1.49 -21.67
CA GLN A 199 9.56 1.50 -23.02
C GLN A 199 8.49 0.47 -23.44
N SER A 200 7.36 1.07 -23.84
CA SER A 200 6.21 0.63 -24.62
C SER A 200 6.41 -0.45 -25.69
N ILE A 201 5.50 -1.42 -25.71
CA ILE A 201 5.01 -2.12 -26.92
C ILE A 201 3.50 -1.83 -27.01
N PRO A 202 2.94 -1.55 -28.20
CA PRO A 202 1.57 -1.06 -28.35
C PRO A 202 0.61 -2.22 -28.53
N GLU A 203 -0.52 -2.22 -27.82
CA GLU A 203 -1.70 -2.97 -28.25
C GLU A 203 -3.01 -2.29 -27.83
N ASN A 204 -3.92 -2.30 -28.80
CA ASN A 204 -5.14 -1.51 -28.89
C ASN A 204 -6.21 -1.93 -27.86
N SER A 205 -6.83 -0.95 -27.21
CA SER A 205 -8.30 -0.86 -27.10
C SER A 205 -8.71 0.47 -26.44
N GLU A 206 -9.38 1.30 -27.24
CA GLU A 206 -10.37 2.38 -27.01
C GLU A 206 -10.56 3.11 -25.65
N PHE A 207 -9.61 3.09 -24.71
CA PHE A 207 -9.65 3.94 -23.51
C PHE A 207 -8.40 4.83 -23.39
N GLN A 208 -8.20 5.72 -24.37
CA GLN A 208 -7.28 6.85 -24.24
C GLN A 208 -8.06 8.18 -24.21
N LYS A 209 -8.61 8.52 -23.05
CA LYS A 209 -8.58 9.93 -22.65
C LYS A 209 -7.13 10.20 -22.24
N SER A 210 -6.45 11.02 -23.04
CA SER A 210 -5.06 11.44 -22.87
C SER A 210 -4.79 11.91 -21.44
N VAL A 211 -4.27 11.04 -20.58
CA VAL A 211 -3.58 11.46 -19.36
C VAL A 211 -2.19 11.87 -19.84
N GLN A 212 -2.01 13.16 -20.08
CA GLN A 212 -0.67 13.72 -20.20
C GLN A 212 0.03 13.48 -18.86
N PHE A 213 0.98 12.55 -18.85
CA PHE A 213 1.86 12.40 -17.70
C PHE A 213 2.58 13.74 -17.48
N PRO A 214 2.52 14.33 -16.27
CA PRO A 214 3.20 15.57 -16.02
C PRO A 214 4.71 15.37 -16.21
N LYS A 215 5.37 16.40 -16.75
CA LYS A 215 6.82 16.44 -16.88
C LYS A 215 7.45 16.18 -15.51
N ILE A 216 8.30 15.16 -15.43
CA ILE A 216 9.03 14.82 -14.22
C ILE A 216 10.21 15.80 -14.07
N HIS A 217 10.23 16.50 -12.95
CA HIS A 217 11.27 17.44 -12.52
C HIS A 217 12.31 16.73 -11.64
N LYS A 218 13.53 17.28 -11.60
CA LYS A 218 14.59 16.82 -10.69
C LYS A 218 14.71 17.75 -9.48
N PHE A 219 15.31 17.26 -8.40
CA PHE A 219 15.46 18.04 -7.16
C PHE A 219 16.33 19.29 -7.35
N GLU A 220 17.34 19.22 -8.23
CA GLU A 220 18.25 20.35 -8.51
C GLU A 220 17.54 21.50 -9.25
N GLU A 221 16.37 21.23 -9.85
CA GLU A 221 15.59 22.25 -10.54
C GLU A 221 14.76 23.10 -9.58
N ILE A 222 14.55 22.64 -8.34
CA ILE A 222 13.70 23.30 -7.34
C ILE A 222 14.47 24.46 -6.68
N LYS A 223 13.89 25.65 -6.81
CA LYS A 223 14.36 26.89 -6.17
C LYS A 223 13.75 27.09 -4.79
N ALA A 224 12.44 26.84 -4.65
CA ALA A 224 11.71 27.06 -3.40
C ALA A 224 10.50 26.12 -3.27
N LEU A 225 10.09 25.88 -2.03
CA LEU A 225 8.87 25.15 -1.66
C LEU A 225 7.96 26.08 -0.84
N TYR A 226 6.66 26.02 -1.06
CA TYR A 226 5.69 26.77 -0.28
C TYR A 226 4.39 26.00 -0.08
N TRP A 227 3.75 26.28 1.05
CA TRP A 227 2.47 25.72 1.43
C TRP A 227 1.33 26.52 0.80
N VAL A 228 0.31 25.84 0.28
CA VAL A 228 -0.89 26.45 -0.29
C VAL A 228 -2.08 26.16 0.63
N ASP A 229 -2.60 27.20 1.26
CA ASP A 229 -3.75 27.09 2.15
C ASP A 229 -5.04 26.72 1.40
N GLY A 230 -5.81 25.79 1.96
CA GLY A 230 -7.12 25.38 1.44
C GLY A 230 -7.10 24.31 0.34
N GLU A 231 -5.92 23.96 -0.21
CA GLU A 231 -5.77 22.95 -1.26
C GLU A 231 -5.01 21.72 -0.72
N PHE A 232 -5.65 20.91 0.13
CA PHE A 232 -5.12 19.59 0.55
C PHE A 232 -5.88 18.48 -0.17
N THR A 233 -5.53 18.27 -1.44
CA THR A 233 -6.17 17.27 -2.29
C THR A 233 -5.14 16.42 -3.04
N PHE A 234 -5.60 15.41 -3.78
CA PHE A 234 -4.70 14.55 -4.54
C PHE A 234 -4.17 15.29 -5.76
N HIS A 235 -2.86 15.51 -5.79
CA HIS A 235 -2.17 16.11 -6.92
C HIS A 235 -1.05 15.20 -7.42
N PRO A 236 -0.80 15.14 -8.74
CA PRO A 236 0.34 14.42 -9.28
C PRO A 236 1.63 15.13 -8.86
N CYS A 237 2.51 14.39 -8.17
CA CYS A 237 3.80 14.90 -7.76
C CYS A 237 4.70 15.11 -8.98
N GLY A 238 5.22 16.31 -9.18
CA GLY A 238 6.15 16.63 -10.27
C GLY A 238 7.52 15.96 -10.13
N ILE A 239 7.86 15.36 -8.99
CA ILE A 239 9.12 14.61 -8.81
C ILE A 239 8.92 13.12 -9.04
N CYS A 240 8.02 12.47 -8.30
CA CYS A 240 7.86 11.02 -8.38
C CYS A 240 6.77 10.57 -9.36
N GLY A 241 6.00 11.49 -9.95
CA GLY A 241 4.92 11.20 -10.90
C GLY A 241 3.64 10.62 -10.26
N TYR A 242 3.68 10.21 -9.00
CA TYR A 242 2.52 9.63 -8.31
C TYR A 242 1.55 10.71 -7.81
N SER A 243 0.24 10.44 -7.97
CA SER A 243 -0.81 11.25 -7.34
C SER A 243 -0.85 10.98 -5.84
N LYS A 244 -0.52 12.00 -5.05
CA LYS A 244 -0.49 11.94 -3.58
C LYS A 244 -1.20 13.14 -2.99
N LEU A 245 -1.69 12.98 -1.77
CA LEU A 245 -2.31 14.06 -1.00
C LEU A 245 -1.22 15.06 -0.61
N THR A 246 -1.36 16.32 -1.01
CA THR A 246 -0.36 17.36 -0.70
C THR A 246 -0.98 18.77 -0.74
N SER A 247 -0.39 19.69 0.03
CA SER A 247 -0.60 21.14 -0.09
C SER A 247 0.69 21.89 -0.44
N TRP A 248 1.74 21.17 -0.84
CA TRP A 248 3.03 21.74 -1.19
C TRP A 248 3.18 21.95 -2.70
N LYS A 249 3.58 23.16 -3.08
CA LYS A 249 4.07 23.46 -4.43
C LYS A 249 5.57 23.76 -4.40
N ALA A 250 6.24 23.31 -5.46
CA ALA A 250 7.62 23.64 -5.76
C ALA A 250 7.68 24.67 -6.89
N GLU A 251 8.56 25.66 -6.78
CA GLU A 251 8.93 26.59 -7.84
C GLU A 251 10.32 26.23 -8.36
N THR A 252 10.47 26.13 -9.67
CA THR A 252 11.78 25.91 -10.32
C THR A 252 12.55 27.22 -10.54
N PHE A 253 13.85 27.14 -10.81
CA PHE A 253 14.65 28.31 -11.22
C PHE A 253 14.12 29.02 -12.48
N ASN A 254 13.35 28.31 -13.32
CA ASN A 254 12.71 28.85 -14.52
C ASN A 254 11.30 29.42 -14.24
N GLY A 255 10.88 29.49 -12.98
CA GLY A 255 9.56 30.02 -12.58
C GLY A 255 8.38 29.08 -12.80
N GLN A 256 8.62 27.81 -13.20
CA GLN A 256 7.55 26.81 -13.32
C GLN A 256 7.15 26.30 -11.93
N GLN A 257 5.84 26.16 -11.70
CA GLN A 257 5.28 25.65 -10.45
C GLN A 257 4.66 24.27 -10.65
N PHE A 258 4.90 23.35 -9.71
CA PHE A 258 4.30 22.02 -9.71
C PHE A 258 4.05 21.51 -8.29
N TRP A 259 3.13 20.55 -8.15
CA TRP A 259 2.83 19.93 -6.84
C TRP A 259 3.92 18.94 -6.44
N ILE A 260 4.28 18.91 -5.16
CA ILE A 260 5.26 17.96 -4.62
C ILE A 260 4.65 17.23 -3.42
N CYS A 261 4.83 15.92 -3.33
CA CYS A 261 4.33 15.16 -2.17
C CYS A 261 5.23 15.33 -0.94
N GLU A 262 4.71 15.03 0.25
CA GLU A 262 5.47 15.17 1.51
C GLU A 262 6.78 14.37 1.47
N ASP A 263 6.76 13.12 1.00
CA ASP A 263 7.98 12.29 0.90
C ASP A 263 9.08 12.93 0.04
N CYS A 264 8.70 13.52 -1.11
CA CYS A 264 9.65 14.17 -2.01
C CYS A 264 10.14 15.51 -1.46
N LYS A 265 9.28 16.22 -0.73
CA LYS A 265 9.62 17.45 -0.01
C LYS A 265 10.62 17.17 1.11
N GLU A 266 10.38 16.14 1.93
CA GLU A 266 11.33 15.71 2.98
C GLU A 266 12.68 15.29 2.40
N ALA A 267 12.69 14.53 1.29
CA ALA A 267 13.91 14.13 0.61
C ALA A 267 14.71 15.35 0.09
N TRP A 268 14.02 16.32 -0.51
CA TRP A 268 14.63 17.56 -0.98
C TRP A 268 15.22 18.39 0.18
N GLU A 269 14.48 18.55 1.29
CA GLU A 269 14.97 19.27 2.48
C GLU A 269 16.16 18.56 3.14
N LYS A 270 16.22 17.22 3.07
CA LYS A 270 17.36 16.44 3.57
C LYS A 270 18.60 16.69 2.71
N GLN A 271 18.47 16.61 1.39
CA GLN A 271 19.58 16.86 0.46
C GLN A 271 20.21 18.24 0.69
N ARG A 272 19.38 19.29 0.85
CA ARG A 272 19.88 20.65 1.11
C ARG A 272 20.55 20.85 2.47
N ARG A 273 20.23 20.01 3.47
CA ARG A 273 20.91 20.03 4.78
C ARG A 273 22.24 19.31 4.76
N GLU A 274 22.42 18.33 3.87
CA GLU A 274 23.67 17.60 3.69
C GLU A 274 24.66 18.35 2.77
N GLU A 275 24.15 19.23 1.89
CA GLU A 275 24.94 20.06 0.97
C GLU A 275 25.27 21.47 1.50
N ALA A 276 24.75 21.87 2.67
CA ALA A 276 24.95 23.18 3.30
C ALA A 276 25.93 23.11 4.49
#